data_AF-A0A699IWC1-F1
#
_entry.id   AF-A0A699IWC1-F1
#
_cell.length_a   1.000
_cell.length_b   1.000
_cell.length_c   1.000
_cell.angle_alpha   90.00
_cell.angle_beta   90.00
_cell.angle_gamma   90.00
#
_symmetry.space_group_name_H-M   'P 1'
#
loop_
_entity.id
_entity.type
_entity.pdbx_description
1 polymer ?
#
loop_
_entity_poly.entity_id
_entity_poly.type
_entity_poly.pdbx_seq_one_letter_code
_entity_poly.pdbx_strand_id
1 'polypeptide(L)'
;MCIDYREFNKLSIKNRYPLPKIDDLCDQLQGSSVYSKIDSRSGYHQIRVRDEDIPKTAFRMRYGHYEFQVMPFGLTNTPAVFMDLMNLVCKPYLDKFVIVFIDDILIYSLQFLGHLIDSQGLHVDPAKIEAVKNWTSPTTPIEVRQFLGLAGYNRRFIEAQNEALKEENVKNENLRGMDKSFEIRPDGTRCIKNQSRLPLFGGLRDLIMHEFHKSKYFIHPGSDKMYHDLKKLYWWPNMKAIIAEYVGKCLTCSRVKAECQKPSGLLVQSEIPIWKWERITMDFIIKLPKTSNGHDTIWVIVDRLTKSAHFIPTQATDSMETLTRLYIKEIVSRHDVPISIISDCDSHFTSRFWQSLQNALGTQLDMSTTYHPKTDGQSERTIQTLEDMLRACVIDFKKGRDRHLPLIEFSYNNSYHASIKETPLEALYG
;
A
#
# COMPACT_ATOMS: atom_id res chain seq x y z
N MET A 1 -23.96 13.41 -39.81
CA MET A 1 -23.49 14.09 -41.04
C MET A 1 -21.99 13.89 -41.12
N CYS A 2 -21.47 13.30 -42.21
CA CYS A 2 -20.05 12.98 -42.34
C CYS A 2 -19.40 13.98 -43.30
N ILE A 3 -18.37 14.70 -42.85
CA ILE A 3 -17.69 15.74 -43.63
C ILE A 3 -16.27 15.28 -43.88
N ASP A 4 -15.82 15.38 -45.13
CA ASP A 4 -14.50 14.93 -45.53
C ASP A 4 -13.44 16.00 -45.22
N TYR A 5 -12.74 15.83 -44.11
CA TYR A 5 -11.64 16.69 -43.70
C TYR A 5 -10.25 16.17 -44.14
N ARG A 6 -10.15 15.16 -45.01
CA ARG A 6 -8.85 14.51 -45.34
C ARG A 6 -7.79 15.48 -45.84
N GLU A 7 -8.13 16.40 -46.75
CA GLU A 7 -7.17 17.38 -47.27
C GLU A 7 -6.79 18.43 -46.21
N PHE A 8 -7.77 18.90 -45.42
CA PHE A 8 -7.51 19.83 -44.31
C PHE A 8 -6.59 19.19 -43.25
N ASN A 9 -6.84 17.92 -42.92
CA ASN A 9 -6.07 17.13 -41.98
C ASN A 9 -4.59 16.96 -42.39
N LYS A 10 -4.27 16.93 -43.69
CA LYS A 10 -2.88 16.88 -44.17
C LYS A 10 -2.09 18.15 -43.87
N LEU A 11 -2.77 19.30 -43.85
CA LEU A 11 -2.18 20.62 -43.58
C LEU A 11 -2.14 20.96 -42.09
N SER A 12 -2.93 20.24 -41.28
CA SER A 12 -3.01 20.47 -39.84
C SER A 12 -1.74 20.03 -39.10
N ILE A 13 -1.32 20.83 -38.11
CA ILE A 13 -0.25 20.44 -37.19
C ILE A 13 -0.82 19.36 -36.26
N LYS A 14 -0.24 18.16 -36.31
CA LYS A 14 -0.73 17.00 -35.56
C LYS A 14 -0.32 17.10 -34.09
N ASN A 15 -1.29 17.02 -33.20
CA ASN A 15 -1.05 16.83 -31.77
C ASN A 15 -0.60 15.38 -31.53
N ARG A 16 0.66 15.19 -31.13
CA ARG A 16 1.23 13.87 -30.80
C ARG A 16 0.94 13.53 -29.34
N TYR A 17 -0.33 13.44 -29.00
CA TYR A 17 -0.74 12.98 -27.67
C TYR A 17 -0.38 11.51 -27.52
N PRO A 18 0.33 11.11 -26.45
CA PRO A 18 0.67 9.71 -26.23
C PRO A 18 -0.62 8.94 -25.89
N LEU A 19 -1.07 8.11 -26.82
CA LEU A 19 -2.15 7.16 -26.54
C LEU A 19 -1.62 6.06 -25.62
N PRO A 20 -2.39 5.62 -24.60
CA PRO A 20 -2.05 4.45 -23.81
C PRO A 20 -1.88 3.24 -24.73
N LYS A 21 -0.85 2.42 -24.50
CA LYS A 21 -0.71 1.18 -25.28
C LYS A 21 -1.75 0.17 -24.80
N ILE A 22 -2.30 -0.59 -25.74
CA ILE A 22 -3.31 -1.61 -25.44
C ILE A 22 -2.78 -2.62 -24.43
N ASP A 23 -1.51 -3.02 -24.53
CA ASP A 23 -0.87 -3.95 -23.59
C ASP A 23 -0.83 -3.39 -22.16
N ASP A 24 -0.48 -2.10 -22.00
CA ASP A 24 -0.48 -1.41 -20.70
C ASP A 24 -1.90 -1.37 -20.10
N LEU A 25 -2.93 -1.17 -20.93
CA LEU A 25 -4.33 -1.21 -20.51
C LEU A 25 -4.77 -2.63 -20.12
N CYS A 26 -4.31 -3.66 -20.83
CA CYS A 26 -4.61 -5.06 -20.51
C CYS A 26 -3.98 -5.49 -19.18
N ASP A 27 -2.75 -5.06 -18.90
CA ASP A 27 -2.07 -5.30 -17.64
C ASP A 27 -2.79 -4.63 -16.46
N GLN A 28 -3.28 -3.40 -16.65
CA GLN A 28 -4.08 -2.69 -15.64
C GLN A 28 -5.42 -3.40 -15.33
N LEU A 29 -6.00 -4.08 -16.31
CA LEU A 29 -7.25 -4.81 -16.15
C LEU A 29 -7.05 -6.21 -15.54
N GLN A 30 -5.81 -6.71 -15.49
CA GLN A 30 -5.50 -8.05 -15.02
C GLN A 30 -5.80 -8.20 -13.52
N GLY A 31 -6.75 -9.09 -13.18
CA GLY A 31 -7.21 -9.32 -11.79
C GLY A 31 -8.49 -8.57 -11.41
N SER A 32 -9.10 -7.84 -12.35
CA SER A 32 -10.40 -7.21 -12.15
C SER A 32 -11.55 -8.17 -12.47
N SER A 33 -12.59 -8.17 -11.65
CA SER A 33 -13.73 -9.09 -11.78
C SER A 33 -15.00 -8.43 -12.31
N VAL A 34 -15.13 -7.11 -12.15
CA VAL A 34 -16.27 -6.33 -12.62
C VAL A 34 -15.77 -5.14 -13.43
N TYR A 35 -16.42 -4.93 -14.57
CA TYR A 35 -16.13 -3.87 -15.52
C TYR A 35 -17.42 -3.10 -15.81
N SER A 36 -17.34 -1.78 -15.77
CA SER A 36 -18.40 -0.89 -16.22
C SER A 36 -17.82 0.04 -17.28
N LYS A 37 -18.55 0.21 -18.38
CA LYS A 37 -18.13 1.07 -19.48
C LYS A 37 -19.11 2.23 -19.62
N ILE A 38 -18.58 3.45 -19.62
CA ILE A 38 -19.31 4.66 -19.96
C ILE A 38 -18.91 5.05 -21.38
N ASP A 39 -19.91 5.18 -22.25
CA ASP A 39 -19.76 5.55 -23.66
C ASP A 39 -20.09 7.04 -23.84
N SER A 40 -19.10 7.85 -24.21
CA SER A 40 -19.27 9.30 -24.39
C SER A 40 -19.70 9.66 -25.82
N ARG A 41 -20.82 9.09 -26.30
CA ARG A 41 -21.33 9.28 -27.69
C ARG A 41 -21.44 10.73 -28.17
N SER A 42 -21.63 11.68 -27.26
CA SER A 42 -21.76 13.11 -27.58
C SER A 42 -20.59 13.96 -27.08
N GLY A 43 -19.55 13.35 -26.50
CA GLY A 43 -18.48 14.03 -25.77
C GLY A 43 -17.77 15.11 -26.59
N TYR A 44 -17.40 14.81 -27.85
CA TYR A 44 -16.75 15.80 -28.71
C TYR A 44 -17.59 17.05 -28.98
N HIS A 45 -18.90 16.88 -29.16
CA HIS A 45 -19.82 17.98 -29.42
C HIS A 45 -20.10 18.85 -28.18
N GLN A 46 -19.54 18.49 -27.01
CA GLN A 46 -19.57 19.33 -25.81
C GLN A 46 -18.33 20.23 -25.69
N ILE A 47 -17.29 20.00 -26.50
CA ILE A 47 -16.05 20.79 -26.44
C ILE A 47 -16.09 21.87 -27.50
N ARG A 48 -16.01 23.13 -27.07
CA ARG A 48 -16.06 24.30 -27.93
C ARG A 48 -14.77 24.45 -28.74
N VAL A 49 -14.92 24.72 -30.04
CA VAL A 49 -13.79 25.08 -30.92
C VAL A 49 -13.38 26.52 -30.60
N ARG A 50 -12.08 26.80 -30.62
CA ARG A 50 -11.58 28.17 -30.43
C ARG A 50 -12.17 29.08 -31.50
N ASP A 51 -12.59 30.29 -31.14
CA ASP A 51 -13.32 31.17 -32.06
C ASP A 51 -12.51 31.47 -33.35
N GLU A 52 -11.19 31.50 -33.27
CA GLU A 52 -10.25 31.65 -34.41
C GLU A 52 -10.19 30.44 -35.37
N ASP A 53 -10.60 29.26 -34.90
CA ASP A 53 -10.56 28.00 -35.63
C ASP A 53 -11.93 27.58 -36.18
N ILE A 54 -13.03 28.20 -35.73
CA ILE A 54 -14.40 27.89 -36.18
C ILE A 54 -14.54 27.96 -37.71
N PRO A 55 -14.04 29.01 -38.42
CA PRO A 55 -14.16 29.09 -39.87
C PRO A 55 -13.42 27.95 -40.62
N LYS A 56 -12.45 27.30 -39.97
CA LYS A 56 -11.68 26.18 -40.55
C LYS A 56 -12.51 24.89 -40.59
N THR A 57 -13.61 24.84 -39.86
CA THR A 57 -14.58 23.72 -39.85
C THR A 57 -15.74 23.92 -40.83
N ALA A 58 -15.65 24.94 -41.69
CA ALA A 58 -16.71 25.27 -42.63
C ALA A 58 -17.01 24.12 -43.59
N PHE A 59 -18.29 23.92 -43.85
CA PHE A 59 -18.78 22.95 -44.83
C PHE A 59 -19.98 23.52 -45.58
N ARG A 60 -20.22 22.98 -46.78
CA ARG A 60 -21.29 23.46 -47.66
C ARG A 60 -22.40 22.44 -47.76
N MET A 61 -23.62 22.89 -47.54
CA MET A 61 -24.84 22.17 -47.86
C MET A 61 -25.54 22.79 -49.08
N ARG A 62 -26.58 22.11 -49.57
CA ARG A 62 -27.47 22.62 -50.63
C ARG A 62 -28.01 24.02 -50.35
N TYR A 63 -28.19 24.38 -49.08
CA TYR A 63 -28.85 25.62 -48.65
C TYR A 63 -27.92 26.64 -47.97
N GLY A 64 -26.60 26.45 -47.98
CA GLY A 64 -25.69 27.43 -47.39
C GLY A 64 -24.35 26.87 -46.94
N HIS A 65 -23.53 27.75 -46.39
CA HIS A 65 -22.28 27.40 -45.70
C HIS A 65 -22.53 27.41 -44.19
N TYR A 66 -21.99 26.41 -43.51
CA TYR A 66 -22.18 26.19 -42.08
C TYR A 66 -20.82 25.88 -41.46
N GLU A 67 -20.66 26.23 -40.19
CA GLU A 67 -19.44 26.05 -39.41
C GLU A 67 -19.78 25.35 -38.09
N PHE A 68 -18.86 24.54 -37.57
CA PHE A 68 -19.03 23.90 -36.28
C PHE A 68 -18.48 24.79 -35.16
N GLN A 69 -19.31 25.11 -34.17
CA GLN A 69 -18.89 25.81 -32.95
C GLN A 69 -18.29 24.86 -31.90
N VAL A 70 -18.54 23.56 -32.05
CA VAL A 70 -18.10 22.48 -31.15
C VAL A 70 -17.39 21.40 -31.96
N MET A 71 -16.49 20.61 -31.36
CA MET A 71 -15.63 19.72 -32.12
C MET A 71 -16.44 18.68 -32.92
N PRO A 72 -16.38 18.70 -34.27
CA PRO A 72 -16.99 17.67 -35.07
C PRO A 72 -16.09 16.44 -35.17
N PHE A 73 -16.70 15.28 -35.43
CA PHE A 73 -15.98 14.08 -35.81
C PHE A 73 -15.21 14.29 -37.13
N GLY A 74 -14.00 13.73 -37.21
CA GLY A 74 -13.19 13.69 -38.44
C GLY A 74 -12.00 14.66 -38.50
N LEU A 75 -11.86 15.60 -37.56
CA LEU A 75 -10.66 16.43 -37.43
C LEU A 75 -9.53 15.67 -36.72
N THR A 76 -8.29 15.82 -37.20
CA THR A 76 -7.14 15.01 -36.75
C THR A 76 -6.80 15.15 -35.26
N ASN A 77 -7.01 16.33 -34.68
CA ASN A 77 -6.62 16.60 -33.28
C ASN A 77 -7.74 16.34 -32.26
N THR A 78 -8.95 16.04 -32.72
CA THR A 78 -10.13 15.89 -31.86
C THR A 78 -9.98 14.78 -30.80
N PRO A 79 -9.47 13.56 -31.12
CA PRO A 79 -9.24 12.53 -30.10
C PRO A 79 -8.21 12.94 -29.05
N ALA A 80 -7.13 13.60 -29.45
CA ALA A 80 -6.07 14.05 -28.55
C ALA A 80 -6.57 15.11 -27.56
N VAL A 81 -7.34 16.09 -28.04
CA VAL A 81 -7.93 17.13 -27.18
C VAL A 81 -8.96 16.55 -26.22
N PHE A 82 -9.77 15.60 -26.68
CA PHE A 82 -10.76 14.93 -25.84
C PHE A 82 -10.09 14.09 -24.75
N MET A 83 -9.05 13.34 -25.10
CA MET A 83 -8.28 12.55 -24.13
C MET A 83 -7.58 13.42 -23.09
N ASP A 84 -7.01 14.55 -23.48
CA ASP A 84 -6.37 15.48 -22.55
C ASP A 84 -7.38 16.04 -21.53
N LEU A 85 -8.56 16.45 -22.01
CA LEU A 85 -9.65 16.90 -21.14
C LEU A 85 -10.11 15.79 -20.19
N MET A 86 -10.29 14.57 -20.70
CA MET A 86 -10.78 13.48 -19.89
C MET A 86 -9.77 12.99 -18.88
N ASN A 87 -8.48 13.03 -19.23
CA ASN A 87 -7.41 12.75 -18.28
C ASN A 87 -7.31 13.84 -17.20
N LEU A 88 -7.64 15.09 -17.51
CA LEU A 88 -7.72 16.15 -16.51
C LEU A 88 -8.91 15.95 -15.54
N VAL A 89 -10.09 15.60 -16.07
CA VAL A 89 -11.31 15.38 -15.27
C VAL A 89 -11.19 14.12 -14.41
N CYS A 90 -10.71 13.02 -14.98
CA CYS A 90 -10.57 11.74 -14.30
C CYS A 90 -9.24 11.59 -13.56
N LYS A 91 -8.36 12.59 -13.58
CA LYS A 91 -7.02 12.59 -12.96
C LYS A 91 -6.94 11.92 -11.57
N PRO A 92 -7.85 12.18 -10.60
CA PRO A 92 -7.76 11.55 -9.29
C PRO A 92 -8.04 10.03 -9.28
N TYR A 93 -8.61 9.51 -10.37
CA TYR A 93 -9.12 8.14 -10.52
C TYR A 93 -8.40 7.30 -11.58
N LEU A 94 -7.63 7.96 -12.47
CA LEU A 94 -6.77 7.28 -13.44
C LEU A 94 -5.78 6.36 -12.74
N ASP A 95 -5.49 5.21 -13.35
CA ASP A 95 -4.56 4.18 -12.87
C ASP A 95 -4.92 3.54 -11.51
N LYS A 96 -6.11 3.86 -10.96
CA LYS A 96 -6.65 3.26 -9.73
C LYS A 96 -7.81 2.32 -10.02
N PHE A 97 -8.84 2.85 -10.68
CA PHE A 97 -10.06 2.11 -11.03
C PHE A 97 -10.76 2.66 -12.27
N VAL A 98 -10.16 3.65 -12.96
CA VAL A 98 -10.70 4.27 -14.18
C VAL A 98 -9.62 4.28 -15.26
N ILE A 99 -9.93 3.75 -16.43
CA ILE A 99 -9.15 3.85 -17.66
C ILE A 99 -9.95 4.72 -18.63
N VAL A 100 -9.29 5.70 -19.24
CA VAL A 100 -9.87 6.50 -20.31
C VAL A 100 -9.15 6.18 -21.61
N PHE A 101 -9.90 5.69 -22.60
CA PHE A 101 -9.38 5.43 -23.94
C PHE A 101 -10.30 6.07 -24.98
N ILE A 102 -9.88 7.24 -25.49
CA ILE A 102 -10.64 8.02 -26.46
C ILE A 102 -12.06 8.29 -25.90
N ASP A 103 -13.09 7.65 -26.45
CA ASP A 103 -14.50 7.85 -26.10
C ASP A 103 -15.01 6.89 -25.02
N ASP A 104 -14.18 5.91 -24.66
CA ASP A 104 -14.52 4.85 -23.73
C ASP A 104 -13.88 5.12 -22.37
N ILE A 105 -14.73 5.28 -21.35
CA ILE A 105 -14.28 5.34 -19.96
C ILE A 105 -14.62 3.98 -19.33
N LEU A 106 -13.60 3.21 -19.02
CA LEU A 106 -13.71 1.91 -18.40
C LEU A 106 -13.43 2.03 -16.91
N ILE A 107 -14.41 1.66 -16.10
CA ILE A 107 -14.32 1.61 -14.65
C ILE A 107 -14.21 0.15 -14.25
N TYR A 108 -13.20 -0.21 -13.48
CA TYR A 108 -12.94 -1.59 -13.08
C TYR A 108 -12.74 -1.69 -11.57
N SER A 109 -13.15 -2.80 -10.96
CA SER A 109 -12.87 -3.10 -9.56
C SER A 109 -11.88 -4.25 -9.45
N LEU A 110 -10.81 -4.05 -8.67
CA LEU A 110 -9.77 -5.05 -8.45
C LEU A 110 -10.19 -6.03 -7.36
N GLN A 111 -10.08 -7.33 -7.64
CA GLN A 111 -10.35 -8.37 -6.65
C GLN A 111 -9.01 -8.81 -6.01
N PHE A 112 -8.74 -8.36 -4.79
CA PHE A 112 -7.52 -8.71 -4.06
C PHE A 112 -7.86 -9.53 -2.81
N LEU A 113 -7.36 -10.77 -2.75
CA LEU A 113 -7.61 -11.73 -1.65
C LEU A 113 -9.12 -11.94 -1.34
N GLY A 114 -9.97 -11.78 -2.37
CA GLY A 114 -11.43 -11.91 -2.31
C GLY A 114 -12.14 -10.79 -1.56
N HIS A 115 -11.59 -9.59 -1.70
CA HIS A 115 -12.19 -8.29 -1.42
C HIS A 115 -12.18 -7.47 -2.72
N LEU A 116 -13.21 -6.68 -3.00
CA LEU A 116 -13.21 -5.68 -4.07
C LEU A 116 -12.59 -4.38 -3.56
N ILE A 117 -11.66 -3.81 -4.32
CA ILE A 117 -11.10 -2.49 -4.07
C ILE A 117 -11.71 -1.52 -5.08
N ASP A 118 -12.38 -0.48 -4.60
CA ASP A 118 -12.94 0.59 -5.42
C ASP A 118 -12.71 1.99 -4.79
N SER A 119 -13.28 3.02 -5.42
CA SER A 119 -13.18 4.43 -5.01
C SER A 119 -13.58 4.75 -3.56
N GLN A 120 -14.34 3.87 -2.90
CA GLN A 120 -14.82 4.02 -1.53
C GLN A 120 -14.05 3.13 -0.53
N GLY A 121 -13.10 2.32 -0.99
CA GLY A 121 -12.17 1.55 -0.17
C GLY A 121 -12.22 0.04 -0.42
N LEU A 122 -11.87 -0.73 0.63
CA LEU A 122 -11.83 -2.19 0.60
C LEU A 122 -13.21 -2.76 0.97
N HIS A 123 -13.89 -3.35 0.00
CA HIS A 123 -15.20 -4.00 0.12
C HIS A 123 -15.05 -5.53 0.11
N VAL A 124 -15.91 -6.25 0.81
CA VAL A 124 -15.96 -7.72 0.66
C VAL A 124 -16.59 -8.04 -0.69
N ASP A 125 -16.00 -9.00 -1.42
CA ASP A 125 -16.44 -9.39 -2.75
C ASP A 125 -17.95 -9.74 -2.80
N PRO A 126 -18.75 -9.06 -3.66
CA PRO A 126 -20.16 -9.36 -3.88
C PRO A 126 -20.41 -10.81 -4.26
N ALA A 127 -19.48 -11.49 -4.94
CA ALA A 127 -19.58 -12.91 -5.24
C ALA A 127 -19.42 -13.78 -3.98
N LYS A 128 -18.67 -13.34 -2.96
CA LYS A 128 -18.66 -13.99 -1.63
C LYS A 128 -19.93 -13.67 -0.84
N ILE A 129 -20.47 -12.46 -0.98
CA ILE A 129 -21.75 -12.06 -0.36
C ILE A 129 -22.92 -12.83 -1.02
N GLU A 130 -22.90 -12.99 -2.34
CA GLU A 130 -23.83 -13.82 -3.11
C GLU A 130 -23.59 -15.29 -2.87
N ALA A 131 -22.35 -15.76 -2.75
CA ALA A 131 -22.09 -17.14 -2.34
C ALA A 131 -22.70 -17.41 -0.97
N VAL A 132 -22.62 -16.47 -0.02
CA VAL A 132 -23.28 -16.58 1.29
C VAL A 132 -24.82 -16.49 1.16
N LYS A 133 -25.37 -15.67 0.25
CA LYS A 133 -26.82 -15.54 0.02
C LYS A 133 -27.43 -16.73 -0.74
N ASN A 134 -26.69 -17.32 -1.68
CA ASN A 134 -27.11 -18.40 -2.57
C ASN A 134 -26.49 -19.74 -2.15
N TRP A 135 -25.91 -19.82 -0.95
CA TRP A 135 -25.27 -21.03 -0.44
C TRP A 135 -26.33 -22.13 -0.33
N THR A 136 -26.19 -23.19 -1.12
CA THR A 136 -27.08 -24.35 -1.04
C THR A 136 -26.92 -25.00 0.33
N SER A 137 -28.05 -25.32 0.99
CA SER A 137 -28.07 -25.91 2.34
C SER A 137 -26.99 -26.98 2.51
N PRO A 138 -26.03 -26.79 3.43
CA PRO A 138 -24.89 -27.70 3.55
C PRO A 138 -25.40 -29.09 3.91
N THR A 139 -24.99 -30.09 3.12
CA THR A 139 -25.45 -31.48 3.26
C THR A 139 -24.46 -32.33 4.06
N THR A 140 -23.25 -31.80 4.31
CA THR A 140 -22.18 -32.51 5.01
C THR A 140 -21.69 -31.75 6.26
N PRO A 141 -21.27 -32.46 7.33
CA PRO A 141 -20.78 -31.83 8.58
C PRO A 141 -19.56 -30.92 8.42
N ILE A 142 -18.78 -31.06 7.35
CA ILE A 142 -17.58 -30.26 7.06
C ILE A 142 -17.98 -28.88 6.50
N GLU A 143 -18.93 -28.85 5.58
CA GLU A 143 -19.51 -27.61 5.02
C GLU A 143 -20.28 -26.82 6.08
N VAL A 144 -20.99 -27.52 6.98
CA VAL A 144 -21.63 -26.92 8.16
C VAL A 144 -20.60 -26.23 9.06
N ARG A 145 -19.43 -26.84 9.30
CA ARG A 145 -18.36 -26.24 10.14
C ARG A 145 -17.68 -25.04 9.47
N GLN A 146 -17.50 -25.07 8.16
CA GLN A 146 -16.95 -23.93 7.41
C GLN A 146 -17.90 -22.73 7.39
N PHE A 147 -19.20 -22.96 7.17
CA PHE A 147 -20.24 -21.94 7.25
C PHE A 147 -20.37 -21.36 8.67
N LEU A 148 -20.38 -22.21 9.70
CA LEU A 148 -20.42 -21.77 11.10
C LEU A 148 -19.15 -21.00 11.51
N GLY A 149 -18.00 -21.27 10.91
CA GLY A 149 -16.76 -20.51 11.15
C GLY A 149 -16.82 -19.08 10.62
N LEU A 150 -17.39 -18.87 9.42
CA LEU A 150 -17.55 -17.58 8.76
C LEU A 150 -18.74 -16.77 9.33
N ALA A 151 -19.89 -17.40 9.54
CA ALA A 151 -21.08 -16.77 10.12
C ALA A 151 -20.96 -16.57 11.65
N GLY A 152 -20.17 -17.39 12.34
CA GLY A 152 -19.98 -17.32 13.79
C GLY A 152 -19.16 -16.12 14.26
N TYR A 153 -18.26 -15.57 13.44
CA TYR A 153 -17.43 -14.42 13.81
C TYR A 153 -18.22 -13.12 13.92
N ASN A 154 -19.05 -12.80 12.90
CA ASN A 154 -19.92 -11.61 12.92
C ASN A 154 -21.05 -11.76 13.93
N ARG A 155 -21.61 -12.97 14.08
CA ARG A 155 -22.63 -13.25 15.11
C ARG A 155 -22.11 -12.99 16.53
N ARG A 156 -20.89 -13.43 16.84
CA ARG A 156 -20.25 -13.15 18.15
C ARG A 156 -20.04 -11.65 18.39
N PHE A 157 -19.73 -10.87 17.36
CA PHE A 157 -19.61 -9.42 17.45
C PHE A 157 -20.94 -8.77 17.83
N ILE A 158 -22.02 -9.13 17.13
CA ILE A 158 -23.36 -8.58 17.36
C ILE A 158 -23.89 -9.02 18.73
N GLU A 159 -23.74 -10.29 19.07
CA GLU A 159 -24.14 -10.84 20.39
C GLU A 159 -23.39 -10.14 21.52
N ALA A 160 -22.07 -9.97 21.40
CA ALA A 160 -21.27 -9.27 22.41
C ALA A 160 -21.62 -7.78 22.51
N GLN A 161 -21.91 -7.11 21.39
CA GLN A 161 -22.34 -5.72 21.39
C GLN A 161 -23.71 -5.54 22.05
N ASN A 162 -24.64 -6.46 21.79
CA ASN A 162 -25.96 -6.47 22.42
C ASN A 162 -25.86 -6.77 23.92
N GLU A 163 -25.01 -7.73 24.32
CA GLU A 163 -24.74 -8.05 25.72
C GLU A 163 -24.20 -6.84 26.49
N ALA A 164 -23.29 -6.09 25.87
CA ALA A 164 -22.70 -4.88 26.42
C ALA A 164 -23.66 -3.71 26.58
N LEU A 165 -24.87 -3.79 26.00
CA LEU A 165 -25.89 -2.76 26.04
C LEU A 165 -27.04 -3.07 26.99
N LYS A 166 -27.05 -4.24 27.62
CA LYS A 166 -27.95 -4.53 28.74
C LYS A 166 -27.68 -3.52 29.86
N GLU A 167 -28.73 -3.00 30.51
CA GLU A 167 -28.64 -1.91 31.50
C GLU A 167 -27.65 -2.21 32.64
N GLU A 168 -27.51 -3.48 33.01
CA GLU A 168 -26.58 -4.01 34.00
C GLU A 168 -25.10 -3.90 33.57
N ASN A 169 -24.81 -3.97 32.27
CA ASN A 169 -23.47 -4.06 31.69
C ASN A 169 -22.94 -2.73 31.15
N VAL A 170 -23.83 -1.79 30.82
CA VAL A 170 -23.45 -0.47 30.27
C VAL A 170 -22.54 0.31 31.22
N LYS A 171 -22.74 0.17 32.54
CA LYS A 171 -21.88 0.82 33.55
C LYS A 171 -20.43 0.33 33.48
N ASN A 172 -20.22 -0.94 33.15
CA ASN A 172 -18.89 -1.55 33.05
C ASN A 172 -18.15 -1.12 31.77
N GLU A 173 -18.88 -0.82 30.69
CA GLU A 173 -18.31 -0.36 29.43
C GLU A 173 -17.66 1.04 29.51
N ASN A 174 -18.05 1.85 30.49
CA ASN A 174 -17.50 3.20 30.70
C ASN A 174 -17.46 4.04 29.41
N LEU A 175 -18.59 4.10 28.71
CA LEU A 175 -18.72 4.72 27.37
C LEU A 175 -18.61 6.25 27.37
N ARG A 176 -18.51 6.91 28.53
CA ARG A 176 -18.32 8.36 28.72
C ARG A 176 -19.24 9.24 27.85
N GLY A 177 -20.50 8.84 27.66
CA GLY A 177 -21.48 9.61 26.88
C GLY A 177 -21.41 9.43 25.35
N MET A 178 -20.57 8.53 24.84
CA MET A 178 -20.51 8.19 23.41
C MET A 178 -21.57 7.17 22.98
N ASP A 179 -22.41 6.70 23.91
CA ASP A 179 -23.52 5.77 23.68
C ASP A 179 -24.54 6.27 22.64
N LYS A 180 -24.68 7.59 22.52
CA LYS A 180 -25.61 8.25 21.58
C LYS A 180 -25.04 8.49 20.18
N SER A 181 -23.75 8.21 19.97
CA SER A 181 -23.04 8.48 18.71
C SER A 181 -22.80 7.24 17.84
N PHE A 182 -23.51 6.15 18.13
CA PHE A 182 -23.36 4.89 17.40
C PHE A 182 -24.19 4.88 16.11
N GLU A 183 -23.54 4.56 15.01
CA GLU A 183 -24.16 4.22 13.74
C GLU A 183 -24.33 2.70 13.66
N ILE A 184 -25.46 2.24 13.12
CA ILE A 184 -25.72 0.82 12.91
C ILE A 184 -25.52 0.53 11.42
N ARG A 185 -24.59 -0.37 11.10
CA ARG A 185 -24.37 -0.83 9.72
C ARG A 185 -25.48 -1.77 9.27
N PRO A 186 -25.66 -1.97 7.94
CA PRO A 186 -26.65 -2.92 7.40
C PRO A 186 -26.49 -4.36 7.89
N ASP A 187 -25.28 -4.73 8.33
CA ASP A 187 -24.95 -6.04 8.90
C ASP A 187 -25.30 -6.17 10.40
N GLY A 188 -25.86 -5.13 11.03
CA GLY A 188 -26.20 -5.09 12.45
C GLY A 188 -25.05 -4.68 13.38
N THR A 189 -23.85 -4.44 12.85
CA THR A 189 -22.69 -4.03 13.64
C THR A 189 -22.80 -2.55 14.02
N ARG A 190 -22.55 -2.23 15.30
CA ARG A 190 -22.49 -0.86 15.79
C ARG A 190 -21.10 -0.26 15.61
N CYS A 191 -21.04 0.95 15.06
CA CYS A 191 -19.81 1.65 14.70
C CYS A 191 -19.78 3.09 15.23
N ILE A 192 -18.58 3.65 15.38
CA ILE A 192 -18.34 5.08 15.58
C ILE A 192 -17.42 5.55 14.48
N LYS A 193 -17.84 6.55 13.67
CA LYS A 193 -17.00 7.12 12.59
C LYS A 193 -16.36 6.03 11.70
N ASN A 194 -17.18 5.09 11.22
CA ASN A 194 -16.75 3.91 10.46
C ASN A 194 -15.84 2.88 11.17
N GLN A 195 -15.61 3.00 12.48
CA GLN A 195 -14.86 2.01 13.27
C GLN A 195 -15.82 1.07 14.00
N SER A 196 -15.61 -0.24 13.90
CA SER A 196 -16.44 -1.24 14.60
C SER A 196 -16.21 -1.18 16.11
N ARG A 197 -17.29 -1.04 16.88
CA ARG A 197 -17.21 -0.98 18.34
C ARG A 197 -16.83 -2.36 18.89
N LEU A 198 -15.83 -2.41 19.77
CA LEU A 198 -15.47 -3.62 20.49
C LEU A 198 -15.94 -3.57 21.95
N PRO A 199 -16.93 -4.40 22.34
CA PRO A 199 -17.36 -4.50 23.73
C PRO A 199 -16.28 -5.17 24.61
N LEU A 200 -16.35 -4.98 25.93
CA LEU A 200 -15.60 -5.76 26.92
C LEU A 200 -16.03 -7.22 26.92
N PHE A 201 -17.29 -7.48 26.58
CA PHE A 201 -17.91 -8.79 26.63
C PHE A 201 -17.53 -9.65 25.40
N GLY A 202 -17.63 -10.98 25.55
CA GLY A 202 -17.39 -11.94 24.45
C GLY A 202 -15.93 -12.26 24.14
N GLY A 203 -14.97 -11.71 24.88
CA GLY A 203 -13.53 -11.99 24.74
C GLY A 203 -12.93 -11.49 23.42
N LEU A 204 -13.62 -10.60 22.71
CA LEU A 204 -13.23 -10.15 21.37
C LEU A 204 -12.01 -9.24 21.40
N ARG A 205 -11.87 -8.40 22.44
CA ARG A 205 -10.70 -7.53 22.60
C ARG A 205 -9.42 -8.34 22.71
N ASP A 206 -9.40 -9.37 23.56
CA ASP A 206 -8.22 -10.22 23.74
C ASP A 206 -7.88 -11.00 22.48
N LEU A 207 -8.89 -11.52 21.77
CA LEU A 207 -8.70 -12.22 20.51
C LEU A 207 -8.07 -11.32 19.45
N ILE A 208 -8.60 -10.10 19.29
CA ILE A 208 -8.09 -9.13 18.30
C ILE A 208 -6.71 -8.62 18.70
N MET A 209 -6.49 -8.32 19.99
CA MET A 209 -5.17 -7.95 20.48
C MET A 209 -4.15 -9.08 20.25
N HIS A 210 -4.54 -10.33 20.46
CA HIS A 210 -3.70 -11.48 20.18
C HIS A 210 -3.38 -11.61 18.69
N GLU A 211 -4.37 -11.48 17.82
CA GLU A 211 -4.17 -11.58 16.37
C GLU A 211 -3.24 -10.49 15.84
N PHE A 212 -3.47 -9.23 16.25
CA PHE A 212 -2.63 -8.09 15.84
C PHE A 212 -1.26 -8.07 16.54
N HIS A 213 -1.05 -8.85 17.59
CA HIS A 213 0.23 -8.89 18.29
C HIS A 213 1.09 -10.11 17.95
N LYS A 214 0.49 -11.29 17.79
CA LYS A 214 1.21 -12.57 17.68
C LYS A 214 1.03 -13.27 16.34
N SER A 215 0.20 -12.76 15.44
CA SER A 215 0.11 -13.36 14.11
C SER A 215 1.39 -13.13 13.32
N LYS A 216 1.57 -13.96 12.27
CA LYS A 216 2.70 -13.89 11.34
C LYS A 216 2.72 -12.60 10.50
N TYR A 217 1.63 -11.83 10.50
CA TYR A 217 1.46 -10.62 9.69
C TYR A 217 1.79 -9.32 10.44
N PHE A 218 1.90 -9.37 11.77
CA PHE A 218 2.16 -8.19 12.59
C PHE A 218 3.42 -8.32 13.45
N ILE A 219 3.78 -9.54 13.88
CA ILE A 219 5.07 -9.88 14.51
C ILE A 219 5.44 -8.92 15.66
N HIS A 220 4.70 -9.02 16.77
CA HIS A 220 4.98 -8.31 18.01
C HIS A 220 5.21 -6.79 17.86
N PRO A 221 4.26 -6.05 17.25
CA PRO A 221 4.36 -4.60 17.16
C PRO A 221 4.42 -3.95 18.55
N GLY A 222 5.04 -2.78 18.63
CA GLY A 222 4.98 -1.93 19.84
C GLY A 222 3.56 -1.45 20.13
N SER A 223 3.33 -0.97 21.35
CA SER A 223 1.99 -0.53 21.81
C SER A 223 1.42 0.62 20.97
N ASP A 224 2.21 1.66 20.69
CA ASP A 224 1.76 2.80 19.87
C ASP A 224 1.41 2.35 18.44
N LYS A 225 2.26 1.50 17.86
CA LYS A 225 2.09 0.94 16.52
C LYS A 225 0.80 0.13 16.40
N MET A 226 0.62 -0.81 17.32
CA MET A 226 -0.59 -1.63 17.43
C MET A 226 -1.85 -0.78 17.64
N TYR A 227 -1.77 0.31 18.41
CA TYR A 227 -2.88 1.25 18.57
C TYR A 227 -3.26 1.92 17.24
N HIS A 228 -2.29 2.41 16.48
CA HIS A 228 -2.55 3.08 15.20
C HIS A 228 -3.14 2.11 14.16
N ASP A 229 -2.69 0.87 14.11
CA ASP A 229 -3.21 -0.14 13.18
C ASP A 229 -4.65 -0.53 13.55
N LEU A 230 -4.92 -0.79 14.84
CA LEU A 230 -6.25 -1.17 15.30
C LEU A 230 -7.26 -0.03 15.23
N LYS A 231 -6.83 1.21 15.47
CA LYS A 231 -7.71 2.40 15.44
C LYS A 231 -8.35 2.60 14.06
N LYS A 232 -7.73 2.12 12.98
CA LYS A 232 -8.32 2.22 11.63
C LYS A 232 -9.63 1.44 11.53
N LEU A 233 -9.74 0.31 12.23
CA LEU A 233 -10.84 -0.66 12.07
C LEU A 233 -11.78 -0.71 13.28
N TYR A 234 -11.23 -0.50 14.48
CA TYR A 234 -11.93 -0.76 15.74
C TYR A 234 -11.84 0.40 16.71
N TRP A 235 -12.84 0.47 17.58
CA TRP A 235 -12.88 1.44 18.66
C TRP A 235 -13.37 0.84 19.97
N TRP A 236 -12.71 1.19 21.08
CA TRP A 236 -13.21 0.97 22.43
C TRP A 236 -12.65 1.98 23.45
N PRO A 237 -13.31 2.15 24.62
CA PRO A 237 -12.82 3.05 25.67
C PRO A 237 -11.44 2.66 26.21
N ASN A 238 -10.58 3.64 26.46
CA ASN A 238 -9.21 3.46 26.99
C ASN A 238 -8.32 2.52 26.13
N MET A 239 -8.60 2.40 24.83
CA MET A 239 -7.89 1.51 23.92
C MET A 239 -6.36 1.60 23.99
N LYS A 240 -5.79 2.82 24.02
CA LYS A 240 -4.35 3.01 24.10
C LYS A 240 -3.73 2.42 25.38
N ALA A 241 -4.38 2.61 26.53
CA ALA A 241 -3.89 2.11 27.82
C ALA A 241 -3.99 0.58 27.89
N ILE A 242 -5.10 0.00 27.42
CA ILE A 242 -5.31 -1.46 27.42
C ILE A 242 -4.30 -2.15 26.50
N ILE A 243 -4.03 -1.59 25.31
CA ILE A 243 -3.00 -2.12 24.39
C ILE A 243 -1.62 -2.06 25.03
N ALA A 244 -1.26 -0.95 25.70
CA ALA A 244 0.01 -0.82 26.38
C ALA A 244 0.18 -1.87 27.49
N GLU A 245 -0.85 -2.11 28.29
CA GLU A 245 -0.87 -3.16 29.31
C GLU A 245 -0.72 -4.56 28.71
N TYR A 246 -1.44 -4.85 27.62
CA TYR A 246 -1.37 -6.13 26.91
C TYR A 246 0.05 -6.41 26.38
N VAL A 247 0.62 -5.44 25.66
CA VAL A 247 1.99 -5.56 25.10
C VAL A 247 3.02 -5.64 26.23
N GLY A 248 2.83 -4.92 27.33
CA GLY A 248 3.72 -4.98 28.50
C GLY A 248 3.74 -6.35 29.20
N LYS A 249 2.66 -7.14 29.11
CA LYS A 249 2.59 -8.52 29.63
C LYS A 249 3.20 -9.56 28.69
N CYS A 250 3.64 -9.17 27.50
CA CYS A 250 4.16 -10.11 26.50
C CYS A 250 5.60 -10.54 26.82
N LEU A 251 5.77 -11.81 27.22
CA LEU A 251 7.07 -12.39 27.54
C LEU A 251 8.05 -12.35 26.35
N THR A 252 7.58 -12.55 25.12
CA THR A 252 8.42 -12.47 23.92
C THR A 252 8.95 -11.05 23.73
N CYS A 253 8.10 -10.03 23.84
CA CYS A 253 8.53 -8.63 23.76
C CYS A 253 9.52 -8.27 24.87
N SER A 254 9.25 -8.69 26.11
CA SER A 254 10.13 -8.40 27.26
C SER A 254 11.52 -9.03 27.12
N ARG A 255 11.64 -10.18 26.45
CA ARG A 255 12.94 -10.83 26.19
C ARG A 255 13.73 -10.21 25.05
N VAL A 256 13.02 -9.60 24.10
CA VAL A 256 13.59 -9.17 22.82
C VAL A 256 13.91 -7.69 22.81
N LYS A 257 12.95 -6.86 23.25
CA LYS A 257 13.04 -5.41 23.18
C LYS A 257 13.84 -4.90 24.37
N ALA A 258 15.01 -4.33 24.11
CA ALA A 258 15.80 -3.67 25.14
C ALA A 258 15.12 -2.35 25.58
N GLU A 259 15.26 -1.97 26.85
CA GLU A 259 14.85 -0.65 27.32
C GLU A 259 15.72 0.42 26.66
N CYS A 260 15.14 1.20 25.75
CA CYS A 260 15.82 2.32 25.12
C CYS A 260 16.05 3.44 26.15
N GLN A 261 17.27 3.60 26.65
CA GLN A 261 17.67 4.83 27.33
C GLN A 261 17.73 5.99 26.34
N LYS A 262 17.40 7.21 26.78
CA LYS A 262 17.51 8.40 25.93
C LYS A 262 18.99 8.58 25.54
N PRO A 263 19.33 8.64 24.24
CA PRO A 263 20.72 8.81 23.84
C PRO A 263 21.25 10.16 24.34
N SER A 264 22.45 10.12 24.91
CA SER A 264 23.17 11.28 25.41
C SER A 264 23.79 12.08 24.25
N GLY A 265 23.02 13.00 23.65
CA GLY A 265 23.59 14.01 22.76
C GLY A 265 22.64 14.58 21.70
N LEU A 266 22.97 15.78 21.21
CA LEU A 266 22.34 16.37 20.03
C LEU A 266 22.69 15.53 18.79
N LEU A 267 21.66 15.12 18.05
CA LEU A 267 21.76 14.47 16.75
C LEU A 267 21.54 15.54 15.69
N VAL A 268 22.48 15.67 14.74
CA VAL A 268 22.29 16.51 13.56
C VAL A 268 21.49 15.70 12.57
N GLN A 269 20.29 16.17 12.23
CA GLN A 269 19.45 15.52 11.23
C GLN A 269 20.02 15.85 9.83
N SER A 270 20.45 14.82 9.11
CA SER A 270 20.79 14.94 7.69
C SER A 270 19.56 15.40 6.89
N GLU A 271 19.77 16.12 5.80
CA GLU A 271 18.71 16.65 4.94
C GLU A 271 17.70 15.56 4.56
N ILE A 272 16.42 15.88 4.74
CA ILE A 272 15.32 15.00 4.37
C ILE A 272 15.30 14.92 2.83
N PRO A 273 15.35 13.72 2.23
CA PRO A 273 15.26 13.57 0.77
C PRO A 273 13.94 14.14 0.24
N ILE A 274 13.91 14.57 -1.01
CA ILE A 274 12.73 15.16 -1.62
C ILE A 274 11.88 14.07 -2.28
N TRP A 275 12.54 13.03 -2.81
CA TRP A 275 11.88 11.96 -3.53
C TRP A 275 12.16 10.57 -2.93
N LYS A 276 11.21 9.66 -3.13
CA LYS A 276 11.30 8.26 -2.70
C LYS A 276 12.44 7.58 -3.45
N TRP A 277 13.20 6.74 -2.75
CA TRP A 277 14.32 5.97 -3.29
C TRP A 277 15.48 6.79 -3.88
N GLU A 278 15.44 8.12 -3.73
CA GLU A 278 16.50 9.03 -4.15
C GLU A 278 17.77 8.84 -3.30
N ARG A 279 17.57 8.67 -1.99
CA ARG A 279 18.64 8.48 -1.02
C ARG A 279 18.34 7.28 -0.14
N ILE A 280 19.22 6.29 -0.16
CA ILE A 280 19.01 5.03 0.56
C ILE A 280 20.14 4.76 1.57
N THR A 281 19.84 3.91 2.55
CA THR A 281 20.81 3.40 3.52
C THR A 281 20.90 1.89 3.36
N MET A 282 22.10 1.34 3.39
CA MET A 282 22.34 -0.10 3.30
C MET A 282 23.16 -0.61 4.47
N ASP A 283 22.84 -1.80 4.94
CA ASP A 283 23.60 -2.49 5.98
C ASP A 283 23.48 -4.02 5.85
N PHE A 284 24.42 -4.76 6.42
CA PHE A 284 24.39 -6.22 6.53
C PHE A 284 24.19 -6.68 7.97
N ILE A 285 23.13 -7.45 8.20
CA ILE A 285 22.99 -8.24 9.43
C ILE A 285 23.72 -9.56 9.22
N ILE A 286 24.96 -9.64 9.71
CA ILE A 286 25.84 -10.81 9.58
C ILE A 286 25.71 -11.81 10.74
N LYS A 287 26.34 -12.99 10.59
CA LYS A 287 26.50 -14.03 11.63
C LYS A 287 25.19 -14.60 12.16
N LEU A 288 24.16 -14.63 11.34
CA LEU A 288 22.91 -15.27 11.73
C LEU A 288 23.02 -16.80 11.55
N PRO A 289 22.24 -17.60 12.30
CA PRO A 289 22.21 -19.05 12.11
C PRO A 289 21.88 -19.41 10.66
N LYS A 290 22.66 -20.31 10.06
CA LYS A 290 22.45 -20.78 8.69
C LYS A 290 21.06 -21.37 8.52
N THR A 291 20.37 -20.95 7.48
CA THR A 291 19.06 -21.50 7.11
C THR A 291 19.20 -22.77 6.28
N SER A 292 18.08 -23.42 5.98
CA SER A 292 18.06 -24.61 5.11
C SER A 292 18.61 -24.34 3.71
N ASN A 293 18.51 -23.09 3.24
CA ASN A 293 19.02 -22.66 1.95
C ASN A 293 20.45 -22.09 2.02
N GLY A 294 21.10 -22.15 3.19
CA GLY A 294 22.48 -21.73 3.39
C GLY A 294 22.68 -20.24 3.71
N HIS A 295 21.63 -19.42 3.76
CA HIS A 295 21.74 -18.00 4.07
C HIS A 295 22.12 -17.77 5.54
N ASP A 296 23.14 -16.95 5.78
CA ASP A 296 23.61 -16.55 7.12
C ASP A 296 23.65 -15.03 7.31
N THR A 297 23.29 -14.27 6.28
CA THR A 297 23.34 -12.81 6.27
C THR A 297 22.03 -12.26 5.70
N ILE A 298 21.63 -11.07 6.14
CA ILE A 298 20.51 -10.31 5.55
C ILE A 298 21.05 -8.96 5.13
N TRP A 299 20.89 -8.63 3.84
CA TRP A 299 21.15 -7.31 3.32
C TRP A 299 19.90 -6.45 3.48
N VAL A 300 20.04 -5.39 4.27
CA VAL A 300 18.98 -4.45 4.61
C VAL A 300 19.17 -3.20 3.77
N ILE A 301 18.15 -2.81 3.01
CA ILE A 301 18.17 -1.62 2.17
C ILE A 301 16.93 -0.81 2.49
N VAL A 302 17.10 0.45 2.90
CA VAL A 302 16.00 1.29 3.40
C VAL A 302 15.99 2.62 2.66
N ASP A 303 14.81 3.01 2.17
CA ASP A 303 14.57 4.35 1.65
C ASP A 303 14.52 5.37 2.80
N ARG A 304 15.33 6.43 2.71
CA ARG A 304 15.44 7.41 3.79
C ARG A 304 14.19 8.29 3.91
N LEU A 305 13.41 8.45 2.83
CA LEU A 305 12.20 9.26 2.84
C LEU A 305 10.99 8.48 3.38
N THR A 306 10.57 7.44 2.67
CA THR A 306 9.37 6.65 2.96
C THR A 306 9.58 5.65 4.08
N LYS A 307 10.83 5.35 4.45
CA LYS A 307 11.20 4.26 5.37
C LYS A 307 10.83 2.88 4.84
N SER A 308 10.51 2.74 3.56
CA SER A 308 10.31 1.42 2.94
C SER A 308 11.62 0.65 2.98
N ALA A 309 11.57 -0.61 3.39
CA ALA A 309 12.74 -1.45 3.53
C ALA A 309 12.60 -2.76 2.73
N HIS A 310 13.73 -3.22 2.20
CA HIS A 310 13.91 -4.53 1.56
C HIS A 310 14.86 -5.36 2.40
N PHE A 311 14.48 -6.61 2.69
CA PHE A 311 15.28 -7.55 3.47
C PHE A 311 15.69 -8.74 2.61
N ILE A 312 16.87 -8.66 2.02
CA ILE A 312 17.35 -9.63 1.03
C ILE A 312 18.21 -10.68 1.73
N PRO A 313 17.85 -11.98 1.69
CA PRO A 313 18.67 -13.02 2.28
C PRO A 313 19.93 -13.26 1.43
N THR A 314 21.11 -13.27 2.08
CA THR A 314 22.41 -13.45 1.44
C THR A 314 23.31 -14.41 2.25
N GLN A 315 24.47 -14.74 1.70
CA GLN A 315 25.54 -15.45 2.38
C GLN A 315 26.74 -14.52 2.56
N ALA A 316 27.42 -14.61 3.70
CA ALA A 316 28.64 -13.84 3.97
C ALA A 316 29.78 -14.14 2.97
N THR A 317 29.68 -15.26 2.24
CA THR A 317 30.62 -15.66 1.19
C THR A 317 30.17 -15.28 -0.22
N ASP A 318 29.03 -14.59 -0.37
CA ASP A 318 28.55 -14.19 -1.68
C ASP A 318 29.55 -13.24 -2.36
N SER A 319 29.82 -13.49 -3.64
CA SER A 319 30.68 -12.61 -4.42
C SER A 319 30.00 -11.27 -4.67
N MET A 320 30.79 -10.20 -4.85
CA MET A 320 30.28 -8.89 -5.24
C MET A 320 29.46 -8.91 -6.53
N GLU A 321 29.76 -9.83 -7.45
CA GLU A 321 28.96 -10.04 -8.66
C GLU A 321 27.55 -10.53 -8.34
N THR A 322 27.43 -11.48 -7.41
CA THR A 322 26.12 -11.99 -6.95
C THR A 322 25.33 -10.92 -6.22
N LEU A 323 25.97 -10.18 -5.32
CA LEU A 323 25.35 -9.05 -4.63
C LEU A 323 24.90 -7.96 -5.63
N THR A 324 25.72 -7.64 -6.62
CA THR A 324 25.37 -6.65 -7.66
C THR A 324 24.14 -7.07 -8.46
N ARG A 325 24.08 -8.34 -8.88
CA ARG A 325 22.91 -8.87 -9.59
C ARG A 325 21.65 -8.81 -8.72
N LEU A 326 21.75 -9.13 -7.43
CA LEU A 326 20.64 -9.00 -6.49
C LEU A 326 20.22 -7.55 -6.30
N TYR A 327 21.16 -6.61 -6.16
CA TYR A 327 20.88 -5.19 -6.03
C TYR A 327 20.15 -4.62 -7.26
N ILE A 328 20.65 -4.93 -8.46
CA ILE A 328 19.99 -4.48 -9.70
C ILE A 328 18.58 -5.06 -9.79
N LYS A 329 18.44 -6.36 -9.50
CA LYS A 329 17.16 -7.05 -9.59
C LYS A 329 16.15 -6.55 -8.55
N GLU A 330 16.52 -6.44 -7.29
CA GLU A 330 15.56 -6.17 -6.22
C GLU A 330 15.38 -4.68 -5.94
N ILE A 331 16.38 -3.83 -6.23
CA ILE A 331 16.30 -2.39 -5.96
C ILE A 331 16.18 -1.60 -7.25
N VAL A 332 17.19 -1.61 -8.12
CA VAL A 332 17.23 -0.74 -9.30
C VAL A 332 16.06 -1.00 -10.24
N SER A 333 15.72 -2.28 -10.48
CA SER A 333 14.60 -2.62 -11.37
C SER A 333 13.22 -2.22 -10.82
N ARG A 334 13.11 -2.03 -9.50
CA ARG A 334 11.84 -1.72 -8.83
C ARG A 334 11.66 -0.23 -8.55
N HIS A 335 12.77 0.46 -8.24
CA HIS A 335 12.73 1.81 -7.68
C HIS A 335 13.63 2.82 -8.38
N ASP A 336 14.31 2.41 -9.46
CA ASP A 336 15.34 3.19 -10.16
C ASP A 336 16.69 3.27 -9.40
N VAL A 337 17.69 3.90 -10.03
CA VAL A 337 19.03 4.11 -9.48
C VAL A 337 18.99 5.25 -8.43
N PRO A 338 19.42 5.02 -7.18
CA PRO A 338 19.48 6.07 -6.17
C PRO A 338 20.57 7.09 -6.50
N ILE A 339 20.35 8.35 -6.11
CA ILE A 339 21.34 9.43 -6.24
C ILE A 339 22.45 9.26 -5.21
N SER A 340 22.12 8.81 -3.99
CA SER A 340 23.12 8.59 -2.94
C SER A 340 22.83 7.35 -2.10
N ILE A 341 23.88 6.63 -1.72
CA ILE A 341 23.82 5.50 -0.80
C ILE A 341 24.69 5.83 0.41
N ILE A 342 24.11 5.67 1.60
CA ILE A 342 24.85 5.65 2.86
C ILE A 342 25.02 4.19 3.28
N SER A 343 26.25 3.77 3.58
CA SER A 343 26.51 2.42 4.10
C SER A 343 27.51 2.42 5.24
N ASP A 344 27.64 1.29 5.94
CA ASP A 344 28.73 1.04 6.88
C ASP A 344 30.05 0.77 6.15
N CYS A 345 31.16 0.73 6.88
CA CYS A 345 32.50 0.43 6.32
C CYS A 345 32.72 -1.06 6.01
N ASP A 346 31.67 -1.83 5.71
CA ASP A 346 31.82 -3.23 5.32
C ASP A 346 32.73 -3.38 4.08
N SER A 347 33.47 -4.48 4.02
CA SER A 347 34.45 -4.76 2.97
C SER A 347 33.81 -4.89 1.57
N HIS A 348 32.53 -5.28 1.51
CA HIS A 348 31.76 -5.35 0.26
C HIS A 348 31.49 -3.94 -0.30
N PHE A 349 31.06 -3.00 0.55
CA PHE A 349 30.77 -1.62 0.16
C PHE A 349 32.03 -0.79 -0.11
N THR A 350 33.15 -1.12 0.54
CA THR A 350 34.45 -0.46 0.29
C THR A 350 35.21 -1.04 -0.90
N SER A 351 34.70 -2.10 -1.55
CA SER A 351 35.38 -2.73 -2.68
C SER A 351 35.48 -1.79 -3.89
N ARG A 352 36.61 -1.84 -4.60
CA ARG A 352 36.82 -1.05 -5.84
C ARG A 352 35.75 -1.33 -6.89
N PHE A 353 35.29 -2.58 -6.95
CA PHE A 353 34.23 -3.00 -7.85
C PHE A 353 32.92 -2.26 -7.54
N TRP A 354 32.49 -2.23 -6.27
CA TRP A 354 31.27 -1.54 -5.86
C TRP A 354 31.35 -0.03 -6.13
N GLN A 355 32.47 0.60 -5.79
CA GLN A 355 32.70 2.02 -6.10
C GLN A 355 32.63 2.31 -7.60
N SER A 356 33.24 1.45 -8.42
CA SER A 356 33.23 1.61 -9.88
C SER A 356 31.82 1.43 -10.45
N LEU A 357 31.08 0.45 -9.97
CA LEU A 357 29.68 0.21 -10.35
C LEU A 357 28.81 1.43 -10.04
N GLN A 358 28.89 1.93 -8.80
CA GLN A 358 28.05 3.04 -8.36
C GLN A 358 28.41 4.35 -9.08
N ASN A 359 29.70 4.61 -9.29
CA ASN A 359 30.14 5.73 -10.13
C ASN A 359 29.61 5.61 -11.58
N ALA A 360 29.58 4.41 -12.15
CA ALA A 360 29.05 4.19 -13.50
C ALA A 360 27.52 4.37 -13.57
N LEU A 361 26.81 4.08 -12.48
CA LEU A 361 25.38 4.33 -12.33
C LEU A 361 25.05 5.80 -12.01
N GLY A 362 26.05 6.62 -11.66
CA GLY A 362 25.86 8.01 -11.25
C GLY A 362 25.48 8.19 -9.78
N THR A 363 25.66 7.16 -8.96
CA THR A 363 25.34 7.15 -7.53
C THR A 363 26.52 7.65 -6.69
N GLN A 364 26.26 8.58 -5.77
CA GLN A 364 27.23 8.98 -4.74
C GLN A 364 27.26 7.98 -3.58
N LEU A 365 28.46 7.56 -3.18
CA LEU A 365 28.67 6.69 -2.01
C LEU A 365 29.19 7.51 -0.82
N ASP A 366 28.43 7.47 0.28
CA ASP A 366 28.81 8.08 1.55
C ASP A 366 29.00 6.99 2.61
N MET A 367 30.16 6.95 3.25
CA MET A 367 30.47 5.94 4.27
C MET A 367 30.20 6.49 5.67
N SER A 368 29.45 5.76 6.48
CA SER A 368 29.31 6.08 7.91
C SER A 368 30.62 5.76 8.64
N THR A 369 31.07 6.67 9.51
CA THR A 369 32.30 6.45 10.29
C THR A 369 32.09 5.36 11.34
N THR A 370 33.01 4.40 11.39
CA THR A 370 33.03 3.18 12.25
C THR A 370 32.86 3.39 13.76
N TYR A 371 32.78 4.63 14.24
CA TYR A 371 32.62 4.95 15.67
C TYR A 371 31.65 6.12 15.96
N HIS A 372 30.91 6.63 14.96
CA HIS A 372 29.85 7.62 15.16
C HIS A 372 28.54 7.17 14.49
N PRO A 373 27.67 6.42 15.21
CA PRO A 373 26.32 6.04 14.74
C PRO A 373 25.41 7.24 14.42
N LYS A 374 25.84 8.47 14.80
CA LYS A 374 25.06 9.69 14.64
C LYS A 374 24.73 10.06 13.19
N THR A 375 25.54 9.62 12.22
CA THR A 375 25.34 9.98 10.81
C THR A 375 24.13 9.25 10.20
N ASP A 376 23.71 8.13 10.80
CA ASP A 376 22.58 7.33 10.30
C ASP A 376 21.76 6.66 11.42
N GLY A 377 21.40 7.41 12.46
CA GLY A 377 20.49 6.92 13.51
C GLY A 377 19.08 6.52 13.01
N GLN A 378 18.80 6.70 11.71
CA GLN A 378 17.56 6.27 11.05
C GLN A 378 17.65 4.81 10.58
N SER A 379 18.76 4.40 9.97
CA SER A 379 18.99 2.99 9.62
C SER A 379 19.18 2.15 10.89
N GLU A 380 19.92 2.65 11.89
CA GLU A 380 20.17 1.93 13.14
C GLU A 380 18.86 1.53 13.86
N ARG A 381 17.88 2.45 13.90
CA ARG A 381 16.55 2.14 14.45
C ARG A 381 15.76 1.14 13.61
N THR A 382 15.93 1.19 12.29
CA THR A 382 15.28 0.25 11.37
C THR A 382 15.85 -1.15 11.54
N ILE A 383 17.18 -1.26 11.61
CA ILE A 383 17.91 -2.50 11.85
C ILE A 383 17.54 -3.06 13.22
N GLN A 384 17.50 -2.24 14.27
CA GLN A 384 17.07 -2.69 15.60
C GLN A 384 15.63 -3.23 15.58
N THR A 385 14.73 -2.55 14.87
CA THR A 385 13.34 -3.01 14.72
C THR A 385 13.27 -4.34 13.99
N LEU A 386 14.06 -4.51 12.93
CA LEU A 386 14.18 -5.76 12.19
C LEU A 386 14.76 -6.88 13.05
N GLU A 387 15.84 -6.63 13.79
CA GLU A 387 16.43 -7.61 14.72
C GLU A 387 15.41 -8.05 15.77
N ASP A 388 14.64 -7.12 16.33
CA ASP A 388 13.60 -7.42 17.29
C ASP A 388 12.51 -8.31 16.65
N MET A 389 12.05 -7.97 15.44
CA MET A 389 11.09 -8.79 14.70
C MET A 389 11.63 -10.20 14.40
N LEU A 390 12.91 -10.30 13.99
CA LEU A 390 13.59 -11.56 13.73
C LEU A 390 13.70 -12.42 14.99
N ARG A 391 14.14 -11.84 16.11
CA ARG A 391 14.24 -12.54 17.41
C ARG A 391 12.87 -13.01 17.88
N ALA A 392 11.84 -12.18 17.76
CA ALA A 392 10.47 -12.54 18.09
C ALA A 392 9.95 -13.70 17.21
N CYS A 393 10.20 -13.65 15.89
CA CYS A 393 9.83 -14.73 14.99
C CYS A 393 10.50 -16.06 15.33
N VAL A 394 11.79 -16.03 15.70
CA VAL A 394 12.53 -17.24 16.09
C VAL A 394 11.93 -17.86 17.36
N ILE A 395 11.53 -17.05 18.34
CA ILE A 395 10.91 -17.52 19.59
C ILE A 395 9.54 -18.13 19.34
N ASP A 396 8.67 -17.44 18.59
CA ASP A 396 7.25 -17.81 18.48
C ASP A 396 6.95 -18.81 17.34
N PHE A 397 7.67 -18.76 16.21
CA PHE A 397 7.37 -19.58 15.02
C PHE A 397 8.36 -20.72 14.75
N LYS A 398 9.48 -20.79 15.50
CA LYS A 398 10.55 -21.80 15.34
C LYS A 398 11.11 -21.86 13.89
N LYS A 399 11.91 -22.88 13.56
CA LYS A 399 12.73 -23.01 12.33
C LYS A 399 12.01 -22.57 11.04
N GLY A 400 12.70 -21.80 10.20
CA GLY A 400 12.22 -21.43 8.86
C GLY A 400 12.39 -19.95 8.51
N ARG A 401 13.49 -19.30 8.92
CA ARG A 401 13.73 -17.86 8.71
C ARG A 401 13.52 -17.43 7.25
N ASP A 402 14.00 -18.22 6.29
CA ASP A 402 13.80 -17.93 4.85
C ASP A 402 12.32 -17.80 4.46
N ARG A 403 11.44 -18.55 5.11
CA ARG A 403 9.98 -18.49 4.86
C ARG A 403 9.30 -17.33 5.57
N HIS A 404 9.96 -16.76 6.58
CA HIS A 404 9.42 -15.68 7.39
C HIS A 404 9.96 -14.31 6.99
N LEU A 405 11.11 -14.23 6.33
CA LEU A 405 11.71 -12.96 5.93
C LEU A 405 10.77 -12.10 5.05
N PRO A 406 10.07 -12.65 4.03
CA PRO A 406 9.09 -11.86 3.28
C PRO A 406 7.91 -11.37 4.14
N LEU A 407 7.51 -12.16 5.15
CA LEU A 407 6.45 -11.77 6.08
C LEU A 407 6.94 -10.70 7.06
N ILE A 408 8.21 -10.71 7.45
CA ILE A 408 8.84 -9.67 8.27
C ILE A 408 8.91 -8.37 7.48
N GLU A 409 9.34 -8.42 6.22
CA GLU A 409 9.36 -7.27 5.31
C GLU A 409 7.95 -6.69 5.13
N PHE A 410 6.97 -7.53 4.81
CA PHE A 410 5.57 -7.15 4.70
C PHE A 410 5.06 -6.50 6.01
N SER A 411 5.33 -7.15 7.15
CA SER A 411 4.91 -6.68 8.47
C SER A 411 5.58 -5.36 8.81
N TYR A 412 6.84 -5.13 8.43
CA TYR A 412 7.56 -3.89 8.69
C TYR A 412 7.04 -2.72 7.84
N ASN A 413 6.78 -2.97 6.55
CA ASN A 413 6.34 -1.95 5.60
C ASN A 413 4.85 -1.58 5.73
N ASN A 414 3.99 -2.49 6.22
CA ASN A 414 2.54 -2.23 6.40
C ASN A 414 2.15 -1.63 7.75
N SER A 415 3.14 -1.15 8.45
CA SER A 415 3.09 -0.98 9.88
C SER A 415 3.28 0.49 10.21
N TYR A 416 2.61 1.03 11.22
CA TYR A 416 2.74 2.46 11.51
C TYR A 416 4.16 2.86 11.96
N HIS A 417 4.69 3.92 11.35
CA HIS A 417 5.98 4.54 11.71
C HIS A 417 5.77 5.96 12.21
N ALA A 418 6.17 6.23 13.46
CA ALA A 418 5.95 7.54 14.10
C ALA A 418 6.72 8.69 13.43
N SER A 419 7.85 8.40 12.77
CA SER A 419 8.69 9.39 12.08
C SER A 419 7.99 9.97 10.84
N ILE A 420 7.28 9.15 10.08
CA ILE A 420 6.57 9.54 8.85
C ILE A 420 5.06 9.72 9.07
N LYS A 421 4.54 9.31 10.23
CA LYS A 421 3.12 9.35 10.62
C LYS A 421 2.17 8.53 9.72
N GLU A 422 2.72 7.57 8.99
CA GLU A 422 2.05 6.71 8.02
C GLU A 422 2.70 5.31 8.07
N THR A 423 2.23 4.36 7.25
CA THR A 423 2.99 3.14 6.97
C THR A 423 3.98 3.41 5.83
N PRO A 424 5.16 2.76 5.82
CA PRO A 424 6.12 2.91 4.72
C PRO A 424 5.55 2.56 3.35
N LEU A 425 4.64 1.58 3.28
CA LEU A 425 4.00 1.18 2.04
C LEU A 425 3.10 2.28 1.48
N GLU A 426 2.25 2.88 2.33
CA GLU A 426 1.37 3.98 1.94
C GLU A 426 2.18 5.23 1.57
N ALA A 427 3.25 5.54 2.33
CA ALA A 427 4.15 6.64 1.99
C ALA A 427 4.84 6.44 0.62
N LEU A 428 5.06 5.18 0.22
CA LEU A 428 5.71 4.84 -1.04
C LEU A 428 4.76 4.86 -2.24
N TYR A 429 3.55 4.31 -2.08
CA TYR A 429 2.62 4.08 -3.19
C TYR A 429 1.42 5.04 -3.22
N GLY A 430 1.16 5.78 -2.13
CA GLY A 430 -0.09 6.51 -1.92
C GLY A 430 -1.25 5.56 -1.64
#